data_AF-A0A2A6HQ90-F1
#
_entry.id   AF-A0A2A6HQ90-F1
#
_cell.length_a   1.000
_cell.length_b   1.000
_cell.length_c   1.000
_cell.angle_alpha   90.00
_cell.angle_beta   90.00
_cell.angle_gamma   90.00
#
_symmetry.space_group_name_H-M   'P 1'
#
loop_
_entity.id
_entity.type
_entity.pdbx_description
1 polymer ?
#
loop_
_entity_poly.entity_id
_entity_poly.type
_entity_poly.pdbx_seq_one_letter_code
_entity_poly.pdbx_strand_id
1 'polypeptide(L)' 'MNQAPQNDALFNITGHFVQELKAVLHSESIVEGSDYENSAFDEQRRAEGFHLLRFHETGTAAQATEIWEKHTIARSHR' A
#
# COMPACT_ATOMS: atom_id res chain seq x y z
N MET A 1 -10.49 -18.61 -1.78
CA MET A 1 -11.15 -18.27 -0.51
C MET A 1 -11.23 -16.76 -0.47
N ASN A 2 -12.42 -16.15 -0.54
CA ASN A 2 -12.57 -14.69 -0.44
C ASN A 2 -12.76 -14.33 1.04
N GLN A 3 -11.67 -14.26 1.79
CA GLN A 3 -11.71 -13.67 3.12
C GLN A 3 -11.90 -12.16 2.96
N ALA A 4 -12.79 -11.55 3.73
CA ALA A 4 -12.90 -10.09 3.76
C ALA A 4 -11.58 -9.48 4.28
N PRO A 5 -11.16 -8.30 3.81
CA PRO A 5 -10.01 -7.59 4.36
C PRO A 5 -10.16 -7.41 5.87
N GLN A 6 -9.12 -7.76 6.61
CA GLN A 6 -9.09 -7.72 8.07
C GLN A 6 -8.36 -6.50 8.61
N ASN A 7 -7.53 -5.85 7.79
CA ASN A 7 -6.72 -4.71 8.19
C ASN A 7 -6.64 -3.67 7.08
N ASP A 8 -6.43 -2.42 7.47
CA ASP A 8 -6.25 -1.31 6.56
C ASP A 8 -4.87 -0.68 6.85
N ALA A 9 -4.10 -0.36 5.81
CA ALA A 9 -2.85 0.41 5.94
C ALA A 9 -2.86 1.63 5.03
N LEU A 10 -2.46 2.77 5.59
CA LEU A 10 -2.42 4.07 4.92
C LEU A 10 -0.98 4.38 4.49
N PHE A 11 -0.79 4.58 3.19
CA PHE A 11 0.50 4.83 2.57
C PHE A 11 0.59 6.28 2.13
N ASN A 12 1.69 6.96 2.48
CA ASN A 12 2.01 8.27 1.91
C ASN A 12 2.52 8.09 0.48
N ILE A 13 1.82 8.68 -0.48
CA ILE A 13 2.06 8.60 -1.93
C ILE A 13 2.18 9.98 -2.58
N THR A 14 2.46 11.04 -1.79
CA THR A 14 2.58 12.43 -2.28
C THR A 14 3.41 12.49 -3.56
N GLY A 15 2.84 12.92 -4.69
CA GLY A 15 3.55 12.90 -5.98
C GLY A 15 3.13 11.79 -6.96
N HIS A 16 1.96 11.17 -6.77
CA HIS A 16 1.31 10.20 -7.69
C HIS A 16 1.90 8.78 -7.70
N PHE A 17 2.41 8.31 -6.56
CA PHE A 17 3.13 7.03 -6.47
C PHE A 17 2.28 5.76 -6.32
N VAL A 18 0.98 5.75 -6.63
CA VAL A 18 0.16 4.53 -6.44
C VAL A 18 0.65 3.37 -7.30
N GLN A 19 1.01 3.63 -8.56
CA GLN A 19 1.55 2.57 -9.42
C GLN A 19 2.91 2.06 -8.92
N GLU A 20 3.74 2.95 -8.38
CA GLU A 20 5.04 2.60 -7.80
C GLU A 20 4.87 1.80 -6.51
N LEU A 21 3.99 2.23 -5.60
CA LEU A 21 3.60 1.47 -4.41
C LEU A 21 3.20 0.05 -4.80
N LYS A 22 2.29 -0.10 -5.77
CA LYS A 22 1.85 -1.41 -6.25
C LYS A 22 2.99 -2.24 -6.86
N ALA A 23 3.87 -1.61 -7.63
CA ALA A 23 5.03 -2.28 -8.23
C ALA A 23 6.03 -2.78 -7.16
N VAL A 24 6.30 -1.96 -6.15
CA VAL A 24 7.17 -2.30 -5.01
C VAL A 24 6.57 -3.44 -4.17
N LEU A 25 5.27 -3.38 -3.88
CA LEU A 25 4.60 -4.48 -3.17
C LEU A 25 4.63 -5.78 -4.00
N HIS A 26 4.39 -5.69 -5.30
CA HIS A 26 4.43 -6.83 -6.19
C HIS A 26 5.85 -7.44 -6.30
N SER A 27 6.92 -6.64 -6.30
CA SER A 27 8.29 -7.18 -6.30
C SER A 27 8.62 -7.96 -5.04
N GLU A 28 7.93 -7.66 -3.93
CA GLU A 28 8.05 -8.37 -2.65
C GLU A 28 7.01 -9.49 -2.48
N SER A 29 6.34 -9.90 -3.56
CA SER A 29 5.31 -10.94 -3.58
C SER A 29 4.02 -10.61 -2.79
N ILE A 30 3.72 -9.33 -2.57
CA ILE A 30 2.44 -8.85 -2.02
C ILE A 30 1.54 -8.43 -3.18
N VAL A 31 0.49 -9.20 -3.45
CA VAL A 31 -0.29 -9.16 -4.70
C VAL A 31 -1.69 -8.58 -4.48
N GLU A 32 -2.09 -7.64 -5.34
CA GLU A 32 -3.44 -7.08 -5.36
C GLU A 32 -4.48 -8.14 -5.77
N GLY A 33 -5.60 -8.23 -5.03
CA GLY A 33 -6.67 -9.22 -5.21
C GLY A 33 -6.43 -10.55 -4.49
N SER A 34 -5.21 -10.80 -3.99
CA SER A 34 -4.89 -11.95 -3.14
C SER A 34 -4.60 -11.51 -1.71
N ASP A 35 -3.63 -10.61 -1.56
CA ASP A 35 -3.11 -10.18 -0.26
C ASP A 35 -3.75 -8.87 0.21
N TYR A 36 -4.15 -8.02 -0.73
CA TYR A 36 -4.84 -6.77 -0.46
C TYR A 36 -5.77 -6.33 -1.59
N GLU A 37 -6.73 -5.48 -1.27
CA GLU A 37 -7.60 -4.78 -2.21
C GLU A 37 -7.37 -3.26 -2.11
N ASN A 38 -7.65 -2.53 -3.19
CA ASN A 38 -7.74 -1.06 -3.08
C ASN A 38 -8.96 -0.68 -2.25
N SER A 39 -8.79 0.30 -1.37
CA SER A 39 -9.94 0.96 -0.79
C SER A 39 -10.72 1.77 -1.84
N ALA A 40 -11.97 2.10 -1.51
CA ALA A 40 -12.75 3.03 -2.30
C ALA A 40 -12.02 4.39 -2.42
N PHE A 41 -12.12 4.97 -3.62
CA PHE A 41 -11.56 6.29 -3.89
C PHE A 41 -12.11 7.33 -2.92
N ASP A 42 -11.21 8.19 -2.44
CA ASP A 42 -11.50 9.25 -1.48
C ASP A 42 -10.69 10.47 -1.85
N GLU A 43 -11.42 11.53 -2.21
CA GLU A 43 -10.84 12.76 -2.74
C GLU A 43 -10.00 13.49 -1.69
N GLN A 44 -10.42 13.49 -0.43
CA GLN A 44 -9.68 14.15 0.65
C GLN A 44 -8.36 13.44 0.89
N ARG A 45 -8.38 12.11 1.06
CA ARG A 45 -7.14 11.33 1.22
C ARG A 45 -6.22 11.49 0.02
N ARG A 46 -6.78 11.56 -1.19
CA ARG A 46 -5.99 11.77 -2.40
C ARG A 46 -5.33 13.15 -2.43
N ALA A 47 -6.05 14.20 -2.04
CA ALA A 47 -5.53 15.56 -1.96
C ALA A 47 -4.40 15.69 -0.92
N GLU A 48 -4.50 14.96 0.18
CA GLU A 48 -3.45 14.86 1.21
C GLU A 48 -2.28 13.96 0.78
N GLY A 49 -2.38 13.29 -0.38
CA GLY A 49 -1.33 12.42 -0.90
C GLY A 49 -1.24 11.10 -0.16
N PHE A 50 -2.35 10.56 0.32
CA PHE A 50 -2.43 9.23 0.93
C PHE A 50 -3.20 8.23 0.07
N HIS A 51 -2.85 6.95 0.19
CA HIS A 51 -3.54 5.83 -0.42
C HIS A 51 -3.78 4.74 0.62
N LEU A 52 -5.00 4.23 0.70
CA LEU A 52 -5.35 3.16 1.63
C LEU A 52 -5.52 1.84 0.88
N LEU A 53 -4.84 0.82 1.38
CA LEU A 53 -4.98 -0.57 0.94
C LEU A 53 -5.58 -1.39 2.07
N ARG A 54 -6.40 -2.37 1.71
CA ARG A 54 -7.12 -3.24 2.65
C ARG A 54 -6.58 -4.65 2.53
N PHE A 55 -5.92 -5.16 3.56
CA PHE A 55 -5.21 -6.43 3.56
C PHE A 55 -6.07 -7.55 4.14
N HIS A 56 -5.93 -8.75 3.58
CA HIS A 56 -6.64 -9.94 4.05
C HIS A 56 -6.01 -10.51 5.33
N GLU A 57 -4.73 -10.20 5.58
CA GLU A 57 -3.96 -10.66 6.73
C GLU A 57 -3.22 -9.51 7.45
N THR A 58 -3.17 -9.55 8.78
CA THR A 58 -2.53 -8.51 9.61
C THR A 58 -1.03 -8.43 9.40
N GLY A 59 -0.36 -9.57 9.24
CA GLY A 59 1.08 -9.62 9.00
C GLY A 59 1.48 -8.91 7.71
N THR A 60 0.66 -9.06 6.67
CA THR A 60 0.95 -8.49 5.35
C THR A 60 0.78 -6.97 5.31
N ALA A 61 -0.17 -6.42 6.08
CA ALA A 61 -0.32 -4.97 6.21
C ALA A 61 0.92 -4.29 6.84
N ALA A 62 1.45 -4.89 7.91
CA ALA A 62 2.67 -4.41 8.57
C ALA A 62 3.88 -4.53 7.64
N GLN A 63 4.04 -5.69 7.00
CA GLN A 63 5.13 -5.93 6.05
C GLN A 63 5.10 -4.94 4.88
N ALA A 64 3.93 -4.70 4.29
CA ALA A 64 3.75 -3.74 3.20
C ALA A 64 4.15 -2.31 3.62
N THR A 65 3.82 -1.93 4.84
CA THR A 65 4.17 -0.61 5.41
C THR A 65 5.69 -0.47 5.53
N GLU A 66 6.37 -1.45 6.12
CA GLU A 66 7.83 -1.44 6.26
C GLU A 66 8.56 -1.43 4.91
N ILE A 67 8.08 -2.21 3.93
CA ILE A 67 8.61 -2.23 2.57
C ILE A 67 8.53 -0.83 1.95
N TRP A 68 7.38 -0.18 2.07
CA TRP A 68 7.16 1.14 1.51
C TRP A 68 8.02 2.21 2.18
N GLU A 69 8.16 2.17 3.51
CA GLU A 69 9.05 3.07 4.26
C GLU A 69 10.51 2.90 3.83
N LYS A 70 11.00 1.67 3.71
CA LYS A 70 12.37 1.39 3.24
C LYS A 70 12.61 1.94 1.84
N HIS A 71 11.65 1.75 0.93
CA HIS A 71 11.72 2.26 -0.44
C HIS A 71 11.77 3.79 -0.49
N THR A 72 10.90 4.47 0.26
CA THR A 72 10.84 5.94 0.29
C THR A 72 12.09 6.57 0.90
N ILE A 73 12.68 5.95 1.95
CA ILE A 73 13.97 6.37 2.53
C ILE A 73 15.08 6.21 1.50
N ALA A 74 15.20 5.04 0.86
CA ALA A 74 16.23 4.78 -0.14
C ALA A 74 16.14 5.74 -1.33
N ARG A 75 14.92 6.11 -1.73
CA ARG A 75 14.68 7.11 -2.77
C ARG A 75 15.09 8.52 -2.36
N SER A 76 14.81 8.93 -1.12
CA SER A 76 15.16 10.28 -0.63
C SER A 76 16.67 10.51 -0.55
N HIS A 77 17.46 9.45 -0.52
CA HIS A 77 18.93 9.51 -0.56
C HIS A 77 19.53 9.43 -1.97
N ARG A 78 18.69 9.39 -3.02
CA ARG A 78 19.11 9.33 -4.43
C ARG A 78 19.07 10.69 -5.10
#